data_AF-A0A497FLT2-F1
#
_entry.id   AF-A0A497FLT2-F1
#
_cell.length_a   1.000
_cell.length_b   1.000
_cell.length_c   1.000
_cell.angle_alpha   90.00
_cell.angle_beta   90.00
_cell.angle_gamma   90.00
#
_symmetry.space_group_name_H-M   'P 1'
#
loop_
_entity.id
_entity.type
_entity.pdbx_description
1 polymer ?
#
loop_
_entity_poly.entity_id
_entity_poly.type
_entity_poly.pdbx_seq_one_letter_code
_entity_poly.pdbx_strand_id
1 'polypeptide(L)'
;MWKLDKEVYRLNENKVFLDHPKCRLTVGENSILAKVFFNDHHVGYVVQGYVEFFVDTILETSEGAVGKPVRKTGHQTFIYLSKQPPEMNLSPTGDKEFWAKAYSLCEKFFKQNEYRLHKGHIVAFPVGDKFEILVLKNNKLVYISLSKIFVSKMDHGVLLENKRDARRVITSAGEKTILMEMKF
;
A
#
# COMPACT_ATOMS: atom_id res chain seq x y z
N MET A 1 19.91 -6.79 3.59
CA MET A 1 19.65 -6.11 4.88
C MET A 1 19.07 -4.73 4.60
N TRP A 2 18.01 -4.34 5.32
CA TRP A 2 17.41 -3.01 5.20
C TRP A 2 18.16 -1.99 6.08
N LYS A 3 18.08 -0.71 5.72
CA LYS A 3 18.58 0.43 6.51
C LYS A 3 17.61 1.61 6.35
N LEU A 4 17.53 2.47 7.35
CA LEU A 4 16.84 3.77 7.25
C LEU A 4 17.90 4.87 7.19
N ASP A 5 17.70 5.86 6.32
CA ASP A 5 18.53 7.06 6.29
C ASP A 5 18.53 7.74 7.66
N LYS A 6 19.66 8.30 8.06
CA LYS A 6 19.76 9.07 9.31
C LYS A 6 19.13 10.45 9.16
N GLU A 7 19.14 10.98 7.94
CA GLU A 7 18.50 12.26 7.64
C GLU A 7 17.00 12.08 7.44
N VAL A 8 16.24 13.07 7.93
CA VAL A 8 14.80 13.16 7.75
C VAL A 8 14.50 14.38 6.91
N TYR A 9 13.50 14.28 6.04
CA TYR A 9 13.20 15.28 5.05
C TYR A 9 11.74 15.72 5.13
N ARG A 10 11.50 16.97 4.75
CA ARG A 10 10.19 17.53 4.42
C ARG A 10 10.02 17.48 2.92
N LEU A 11 8.84 17.06 2.48
CA LEU A 11 8.42 17.14 1.10
C LEU A 11 7.97 18.57 0.78
N ASN A 12 8.56 19.17 -0.25
CA ASN A 12 8.34 20.58 -0.62
C ASN A 12 7.18 20.80 -1.61
N GLU A 13 6.54 19.73 -2.08
CA GLU A 13 5.43 19.79 -3.05
C GLU A 13 4.50 18.59 -2.90
N ASN A 14 3.25 18.68 -3.36
CA ASN A 14 2.41 17.49 -3.49
C ASN A 14 3.05 16.50 -4.47
N LYS A 15 3.07 15.21 -4.11
CA LYS A 15 3.66 14.17 -4.96
C LYS A 15 2.75 12.98 -5.16
N VAL A 16 2.65 12.54 -6.41
CA VAL A 16 2.07 11.25 -6.75
C VAL A 16 3.14 10.16 -6.60
N PHE A 17 2.91 9.22 -5.70
CA PHE A 17 3.79 8.08 -5.45
C PHE A 17 3.42 6.86 -6.31
N LEU A 18 2.13 6.77 -6.67
CA LEU A 18 1.56 5.68 -7.44
C LEU A 18 0.39 6.23 -8.27
N ASP A 19 0.40 5.96 -9.56
CA ASP A 19 -0.71 6.28 -10.48
C ASP A 19 -0.97 5.07 -11.38
N HIS A 20 -2.12 4.43 -11.17
CA HIS A 20 -2.54 3.24 -11.88
C HIS A 20 -4.07 3.24 -12.00
N PRO A 21 -4.68 2.70 -13.08
CA PRO A 21 -6.14 2.76 -13.27
C PRO A 21 -6.96 2.22 -12.10
N LYS A 22 -6.43 1.24 -11.36
CA LYS A 22 -7.07 0.65 -10.17
C LYS A 22 -6.57 1.19 -8.83
N CYS A 23 -5.54 2.04 -8.79
CA CYS A 23 -5.08 2.62 -7.53
C CYS A 23 -4.26 3.90 -7.70
N ARG A 24 -4.38 4.80 -6.73
CA ARG A 24 -3.61 6.04 -6.70
C ARG A 24 -3.16 6.34 -5.28
N LEU A 25 -1.95 6.88 -5.15
CA LEU A 25 -1.41 7.38 -3.90
C LEU A 25 -0.77 8.75 -4.15
N THR A 26 -1.34 9.77 -3.51
CA THR A 26 -0.78 11.11 -3.45
C THR A 26 -0.38 11.42 -2.01
N VAL A 27 0.76 12.09 -1.85
CA VAL A 27 1.29 12.57 -0.57
C VAL A 27 1.33 14.09 -0.65
N GLY A 28 0.79 14.74 0.38
CA GLY A 28 0.72 16.19 0.47
C GLY A 28 2.07 16.82 0.78
N GLU A 29 2.24 18.06 0.35
CA GLU A 29 3.32 18.95 0.80
C GLU A 29 3.43 18.97 2.33
N ASN A 30 4.62 19.24 2.84
CA ASN A 30 4.95 19.28 4.27
C ASN A 30 4.95 17.91 4.95
N SER A 31 4.70 16.82 4.23
CA SER A 31 4.90 15.47 4.74
C SER A 31 6.36 15.24 5.11
N ILE A 32 6.58 14.56 6.23
CA ILE A 32 7.90 14.19 6.74
C ILE A 32 8.22 12.77 6.27
N LEU A 33 9.45 12.53 5.83
CA LEU A 33 9.84 11.24 5.28
C LEU A 33 11.30 10.89 5.55
N ALA A 34 11.57 9.60 5.63
CA ALA A 34 12.91 9.03 5.76
C ALA A 34 13.12 8.00 4.66
N LYS A 35 14.27 8.06 3.99
CA LYS A 35 14.59 7.14 2.90
C LYS A 35 14.89 5.75 3.45
N VAL A 36 14.33 4.72 2.83
CA VAL A 36 14.55 3.32 3.13
C VAL A 36 15.51 2.75 2.10
N PHE A 37 16.52 2.04 2.58
CA PHE A 37 17.53 1.37 1.77
C PHE A 37 17.47 -0.13 1.96
N PHE A 38 17.75 -0.88 0.90
CA PHE A 38 17.90 -2.33 0.95
C PHE A 38 19.12 -2.76 0.15
N ASN A 39 20.08 -3.43 0.80
CA ASN A 39 21.39 -3.73 0.21
C ASN A 39 22.03 -2.47 -0.41
N ASP A 40 22.00 -1.35 0.32
CA ASP A 40 22.54 -0.04 -0.06
C ASP A 40 21.89 0.63 -1.28
N HIS A 41 20.80 0.08 -1.81
CA HIS A 41 19.97 0.73 -2.83
C HIS A 41 18.84 1.48 -2.16
N HIS A 42 18.58 2.72 -2.57
CA HIS A 42 17.40 3.47 -2.14
C HIS A 42 16.15 2.82 -2.74
N VAL A 43 15.26 2.31 -1.88
CA VAL A 43 14.08 1.52 -2.28
C VAL A 43 12.76 2.15 -1.88
N GLY A 44 12.76 3.35 -1.32
CA GLY A 44 11.51 4.05 -0.97
C GLY A 44 11.61 4.81 0.32
N TYR A 45 10.47 4.95 0.99
CA TYR A 45 10.29 5.93 2.06
C TYR A 45 9.42 5.38 3.17
N VAL A 46 9.71 5.77 4.41
CA VAL A 46 8.67 5.92 5.43
C VAL A 46 8.15 7.33 5.32
N VAL A 47 6.83 7.51 5.34
CA VAL A 47 6.18 8.81 5.18
C VAL A 47 5.20 9.02 6.33
N GLN A 48 5.19 10.23 6.90
CA GLN A 48 4.17 10.75 7.79
C GLN A 48 3.64 12.07 7.25
N GLY A 49 2.34 12.15 6.98
CA GLY A 49 1.75 13.36 6.41
C GLY A 49 0.35 13.16 5.89
N TYR A 50 -0.20 14.19 5.27
CA TYR A 50 -1.50 14.11 4.62
C TYR A 50 -1.40 13.24 3.36
N VAL A 51 -2.31 12.28 3.19
CA VAL A 51 -2.36 11.41 2.03
C VAL A 51 -3.74 11.36 1.42
N GLU A 52 -3.78 11.07 0.13
CA GLU A 52 -4.95 10.61 -0.59
C GLU A 52 -4.61 9.27 -1.23
N PHE A 53 -5.19 8.20 -0.69
CA PHE A 53 -4.99 6.84 -1.15
C PHE A 53 -6.31 6.23 -1.60
N PHE A 54 -6.29 5.63 -2.78
CA PHE A 54 -7.46 4.98 -3.37
C PHE A 54 -7.05 3.63 -3.98
N VAL A 55 -7.86 2.62 -3.74
CA VAL A 55 -7.81 1.33 -4.45
C VAL A 55 -9.20 0.97 -4.90
N ASP A 56 -9.39 0.81 -6.20
CA ASP A 56 -10.60 0.26 -6.77
C ASP A 56 -10.61 -1.26 -6.59
N THR A 57 -11.30 -1.72 -5.55
CA THR A 57 -11.54 -3.15 -5.29
C THR A 57 -12.91 -3.60 -5.76
N ILE A 58 -13.53 -2.89 -6.72
CA ILE A 58 -14.79 -3.32 -7.35
C ILE A 58 -14.45 -4.36 -8.43
N LEU A 59 -15.21 -5.45 -8.42
CA LEU A 59 -15.25 -6.47 -9.46
C LEU A 59 -16.51 -6.30 -10.28
N GLU A 60 -16.33 -6.10 -11.58
CA GLU A 60 -17.42 -6.24 -12.55
C GLU A 60 -17.71 -7.72 -12.78
N THR A 61 -18.99 -8.07 -12.82
CA THR A 61 -19.53 -9.41 -13.02
C THR A 61 -20.63 -9.36 -14.08
N SER A 62 -21.02 -10.52 -14.60
CA SER A 62 -22.18 -10.63 -15.50
C SER A 62 -23.51 -10.21 -14.86
N GLU A 63 -23.56 -10.16 -13.52
CA GLU A 63 -24.76 -9.82 -12.74
C GLU A 63 -24.70 -8.41 -12.14
N GLY A 64 -23.66 -7.63 -12.46
CA GLY A 64 -23.45 -6.27 -11.94
C GLY A 64 -22.07 -6.07 -11.34
N ALA A 65 -21.94 -5.17 -10.37
CA ALA A 65 -20.67 -4.87 -9.72
C ALA A 65 -20.67 -5.27 -8.24
N VAL A 66 -19.58 -5.86 -7.76
CA VAL A 66 -19.44 -6.26 -6.36
C VAL A 66 -18.18 -5.72 -5.73
N GLY A 67 -18.30 -5.27 -4.49
CA GLY A 67 -17.23 -4.73 -3.67
C GLY A 67 -17.46 -3.26 -3.37
N LYS A 68 -16.51 -2.67 -2.63
CA LYS A 68 -16.47 -1.23 -2.36
C LYS A 68 -15.04 -0.76 -2.45
N PRO A 69 -14.77 0.40 -3.08
CA PRO A 69 -13.44 0.92 -3.17
C PRO A 69 -12.88 1.21 -1.77
N VAL A 70 -11.57 1.13 -1.65
CA VAL A 70 -10.85 1.51 -0.44
C VAL A 70 -10.34 2.92 -0.60
N ARG A 71 -10.59 3.77 0.39
CA ARG A 71 -10.11 5.14 0.45
C ARG A 71 -9.48 5.43 1.80
N LYS A 72 -8.32 6.09 1.81
CA LYS A 72 -7.76 6.72 3.00
C LYS A 72 -7.40 8.15 2.65
N THR A 73 -7.95 9.09 3.39
CA THR A 73 -7.68 10.52 3.25
C THR A 73 -7.37 11.09 4.62
N GLY A 74 -6.35 11.93 4.72
CA GLY A 74 -5.95 12.56 5.98
C GLY A 74 -4.52 12.21 6.39
N HIS A 75 -4.18 12.54 7.64
CA HIS A 75 -2.82 12.32 8.15
C HIS A 75 -2.59 10.82 8.41
N GLN A 76 -1.57 10.24 7.75
CA GLN A 76 -1.23 8.83 7.83
C GLN A 76 0.28 8.66 8.04
N THR A 77 0.68 7.50 8.56
CA THR A 77 2.08 7.04 8.55
C THR A 77 2.14 5.71 7.83
N PHE A 78 3.03 5.55 6.86
CA PHE A 78 3.09 4.34 6.04
C PHE A 78 4.49 4.12 5.45
N ILE A 79 4.72 2.90 4.97
CA ILE A 79 5.92 2.53 4.22
C ILE A 79 5.54 2.46 2.74
N TYR A 80 6.36 3.08 1.88
CA TYR A 80 6.33 2.90 0.43
C TYR A 80 7.66 2.28 -0.02
N LEU A 81 7.60 1.20 -0.80
CA LEU A 81 8.78 0.56 -1.38
C LEU A 81 8.61 0.34 -2.88
N SER A 82 9.65 0.63 -3.66
CA SER A 82 9.76 0.36 -5.09
C SER A 82 11.23 0.15 -5.45
N LYS A 83 11.51 -0.63 -6.51
CA LYS A 83 12.89 -0.70 -7.05
C LYS A 83 13.38 0.67 -7.52
N GLN A 84 12.48 1.52 -7.99
CA GLN A 84 12.74 2.88 -8.42
C GLN A 84 11.71 3.77 -7.73
N PRO A 85 11.99 4.24 -6.51
CA PRO A 85 11.11 5.17 -5.83
C PRO A 85 11.09 6.52 -6.58
N PRO A 86 9.96 7.26 -6.54
CA PRO A 86 9.83 8.52 -7.26
C PRO A 86 10.84 9.54 -6.74
N GLU A 87 11.40 10.36 -7.63
CA GLU A 87 12.26 11.48 -7.25
C GLU A 87 11.44 12.56 -6.55
N MET A 88 12.00 13.13 -5.49
CA MET A 88 11.31 14.06 -4.59
C MET A 88 12.09 15.34 -4.43
N ASN A 89 11.37 16.46 -4.39
CA ASN A 89 11.92 17.73 -3.91
C ASN A 89 11.86 17.75 -2.37
N LEU A 90 13.03 17.62 -1.72
CA LEU A 90 13.16 17.38 -0.30
C LEU A 90 14.05 18.42 0.38
N SER A 91 13.62 18.88 1.56
CA SER A 91 14.43 19.71 2.45
C SER A 91 14.74 18.95 3.74
N PRO A 92 16.00 18.88 4.20
CA PRO A 92 16.33 18.29 5.50
C PRO A 92 15.56 18.96 6.66
N THR A 93 15.16 18.18 7.67
CA THR A 93 14.46 18.68 8.86
C THR A 93 15.10 18.28 10.18
N GLY A 94 15.90 17.20 10.20
CA GLY A 94 16.47 16.68 11.44
C GLY A 94 15.44 16.19 12.49
N ASP A 95 14.21 15.85 12.09
CA ASP A 95 13.16 15.38 13.00
C ASP A 95 13.48 13.98 13.57
N LYS A 96 14.13 13.97 14.74
CA LYS A 96 14.55 12.75 15.45
C LYS A 96 13.38 11.92 15.98
N GLU A 97 12.26 12.56 16.33
CA GLU A 97 11.08 11.85 16.85
C GLU A 97 10.43 11.03 15.74
N PHE A 98 10.25 11.65 14.56
CA PHE A 98 9.80 10.94 13.38
C PHE A 98 10.77 9.81 13.01
N TRP A 99 12.08 10.06 13.02
CA TRP A 99 13.07 9.02 12.70
C TRP A 99 12.91 7.76 13.57
N ALA A 100 12.74 7.92 14.89
CA ALA A 100 12.56 6.80 15.80
C ALA A 100 11.27 6.01 15.50
N LYS A 101 10.16 6.71 15.22
CA LYS A 101 8.90 6.09 14.80
C LYS A 101 9.04 5.34 13.47
N ALA A 102 9.71 5.95 12.50
CA ALA A 102 9.96 5.36 11.19
C ALA A 102 10.83 4.11 11.28
N TYR A 103 11.88 4.14 12.12
CA TYR A 103 12.75 2.99 12.37
C TYR A 103 11.97 1.83 12.98
N SER A 104 11.17 2.09 14.03
CA SER A 104 10.33 1.05 14.66
C SER A 104 9.32 0.44 13.68
N LEU A 105 8.73 1.27 12.82
CA LEU A 105 7.79 0.82 11.79
C LEU A 105 8.48 -0.10 10.76
N CYS A 106 9.67 0.27 10.28
CA CYS A 106 10.47 -0.57 9.39
C CYS A 106 10.88 -1.88 10.07
N GLU A 107 11.37 -1.83 11.31
CA GLU A 107 11.75 -3.03 12.06
C GLU A 107 10.58 -4.01 12.16
N LYS A 108 9.41 -3.51 12.56
CA LYS A 108 8.19 -4.32 12.63
C LYS A 108 7.83 -4.91 11.26
N PHE A 109 7.84 -4.09 10.20
CA PHE A 109 7.49 -4.54 8.86
C PHE A 109 8.43 -5.63 8.34
N PHE A 110 9.75 -5.40 8.39
CA PHE A 110 10.74 -6.35 7.85
C PHE A 110 10.96 -7.58 8.72
N LYS A 111 10.59 -7.54 10.02
CA LYS A 111 10.58 -8.73 10.88
C LYS A 111 9.40 -9.65 10.59
N GLN A 112 8.24 -9.07 10.25
CA GLN A 112 7.00 -9.83 9.98
C GLN A 112 6.89 -10.31 8.53
N ASN A 113 7.65 -9.74 7.59
CA ASN A 113 7.47 -9.98 6.17
C ASN A 113 8.81 -10.31 5.48
N GLU A 114 8.82 -11.35 4.66
CA GLU A 114 9.92 -11.56 3.72
C GLU A 114 9.88 -10.50 2.62
N TYR A 115 10.82 -9.56 2.67
CA TYR A 115 11.01 -8.60 1.60
C TYR A 115 12.11 -9.04 0.64
N ARG A 116 11.78 -9.07 -0.65
CA ARG A 116 12.76 -9.18 -1.74
C ARG A 116 12.64 -7.94 -2.61
N LEU A 117 13.78 -7.46 -3.09
CA LEU A 117 13.81 -6.36 -4.05
C LEU A 117 12.98 -6.77 -5.28
N HIS A 118 11.89 -6.06 -5.52
CA HIS A 118 10.89 -6.44 -6.51
C HIS A 118 10.63 -5.25 -7.45
N LYS A 119 10.35 -5.53 -8.73
CA LYS A 119 10.06 -4.50 -9.76
C LYS A 119 8.67 -3.86 -9.62
N GLY A 120 8.06 -3.94 -8.44
CA GLY A 120 6.72 -3.43 -8.17
C GLY A 120 6.75 -2.33 -7.12
N HIS A 121 5.56 -1.95 -6.69
CA HIS A 121 5.32 -1.01 -5.61
C HIS A 121 4.68 -1.76 -4.44
N ILE A 122 5.16 -1.52 -3.23
CA ILE A 122 4.51 -1.91 -1.99
C ILE A 122 4.12 -0.66 -1.24
N VAL A 123 2.89 -0.61 -0.75
CA VAL A 123 2.42 0.40 0.20
C VAL A 123 1.91 -0.33 1.42
N ALA A 124 2.41 -0.02 2.60
CA ALA A 124 2.03 -0.69 3.84
C ALA A 124 1.62 0.33 4.91
N PHE A 125 0.35 0.31 5.28
CA PHE A 125 -0.21 1.10 6.37
C PHE A 125 -0.26 0.26 7.64
N PRO A 126 0.26 0.73 8.78
CA PRO A 126 0.12 0.02 10.05
C PRO A 126 -1.35 0.05 10.52
N VAL A 127 -1.84 -1.09 10.97
CA VAL A 127 -3.17 -1.24 11.57
C VAL A 127 -3.02 -2.15 12.80
N GLY A 128 -2.91 -1.54 13.98
CA GLY A 128 -2.61 -2.26 15.23
C GLY A 128 -1.25 -2.97 15.16
N ASP A 129 -1.24 -4.28 15.38
CA ASP A 129 -0.05 -5.15 15.31
C ASP A 129 0.31 -5.61 13.88
N LYS A 130 -0.57 -5.33 12.90
CA LYS A 130 -0.48 -5.79 11.50
C LYS A 130 -0.32 -4.64 10.52
N PHE A 131 -0.31 -4.99 9.24
CA PHE A 131 -0.28 -4.05 8.13
C PHE A 131 -1.42 -4.31 7.15
N GLU A 132 -2.00 -3.23 6.66
CA GLU A 132 -2.77 -3.22 5.43
C GLU A 132 -1.81 -2.93 4.28
N ILE A 133 -1.75 -3.83 3.29
CA ILE A 133 -0.70 -3.86 2.27
C ILE A 133 -1.30 -3.83 0.88
N LEU A 134 -0.83 -2.90 0.05
CA LEU A 134 -0.97 -2.91 -1.39
C LEU A 134 0.34 -3.41 -2.01
N VAL A 135 0.25 -4.32 -2.97
CA VAL A 135 1.35 -4.70 -3.87
C VAL A 135 0.89 -4.51 -5.31
N LEU A 136 1.55 -3.63 -6.06
CA LEU A 136 1.32 -3.42 -7.48
C LEU A 136 2.54 -3.87 -8.29
N LYS A 137 2.35 -4.74 -9.27
CA LYS A 137 3.42 -5.16 -10.19
C LYS A 137 2.85 -5.33 -11.59
N ASN A 138 3.26 -4.45 -12.51
CA ASN A 138 2.65 -4.34 -13.84
C ASN A 138 1.12 -4.21 -13.67
N ASN A 139 0.33 -5.02 -14.39
CA ASN A 139 -1.12 -5.00 -14.30
C ASN A 139 -1.67 -5.93 -13.19
N LYS A 140 -0.83 -6.37 -12.24
CA LYS A 140 -1.25 -7.17 -11.09
C LYS A 140 -1.31 -6.30 -9.85
N LEU A 141 -2.47 -6.23 -9.22
CA LEU A 141 -2.70 -5.54 -7.96
C LEU A 141 -3.14 -6.57 -6.92
N VAL A 142 -2.50 -6.55 -5.76
CA VAL A 142 -2.93 -7.27 -4.56
C VAL A 142 -3.12 -6.25 -3.46
N TYR A 143 -4.26 -6.29 -2.80
CA TYR A 143 -4.57 -5.47 -1.65
C TYR A 143 -5.06 -6.36 -0.52
N ILE A 144 -4.45 -6.24 0.66
CA ILE A 144 -4.74 -7.06 1.84
C ILE A 144 -5.01 -6.12 3.01
N SER A 145 -6.14 -6.32 3.67
CA SER A 145 -6.52 -5.69 4.93
C SER A 145 -7.06 -6.75 5.90
N LEU A 146 -7.43 -6.34 7.12
CA LEU A 146 -8.00 -7.24 8.13
C LEU A 146 -9.30 -7.93 7.66
N SER A 147 -10.10 -7.25 6.85
CA SER A 147 -11.42 -7.72 6.43
C SER A 147 -11.50 -8.10 4.95
N LYS A 148 -10.46 -7.82 4.16
CA LYS A 148 -10.52 -7.94 2.70
C LYS A 148 -9.19 -8.39 2.11
N ILE A 149 -9.25 -9.33 1.18
CA ILE A 149 -8.17 -9.59 0.22
C ILE A 149 -8.73 -9.36 -1.17
N PHE A 150 -8.08 -8.50 -1.95
CA PHE A 150 -8.42 -8.22 -3.33
C PHE A 150 -7.21 -8.50 -4.20
N VAL A 151 -7.41 -9.26 -5.27
CA VAL A 151 -6.40 -9.53 -6.28
C VAL A 151 -7.00 -9.17 -7.63
N SER A 152 -6.30 -8.39 -8.44
CA SER A 152 -6.69 -8.08 -9.81
C SER A 152 -5.50 -8.29 -10.74
N LYS A 153 -5.79 -8.85 -11.92
CA LYS A 153 -4.85 -8.99 -13.03
C LYS A 153 -5.63 -8.83 -14.34
N MET A 154 -5.41 -7.72 -15.05
CA MET A 154 -6.16 -7.44 -16.30
C MET A 154 -7.67 -7.55 -16.02
N ASP A 155 -8.39 -8.37 -16.78
CA ASP A 155 -9.85 -8.56 -16.67
C ASP A 155 -10.24 -9.67 -15.69
N HIS A 156 -9.28 -10.14 -14.88
CA HIS A 156 -9.50 -11.12 -13.83
C HIS A 156 -9.40 -10.46 -12.47
N GLY A 157 -10.27 -10.87 -11.55
CA GLY A 157 -10.15 -10.44 -10.17
C GLY A 157 -10.76 -11.41 -9.19
N VAL A 158 -10.21 -11.40 -7.99
CA VAL A 158 -10.65 -12.20 -6.84
C VAL A 158 -10.85 -11.25 -5.67
N LEU A 159 -12.00 -11.33 -5.04
CA LEU A 159 -12.35 -10.59 -3.84
C LEU A 159 -12.75 -11.59 -2.76
N LEU A 160 -12.00 -11.59 -1.67
CA LEU A 160 -12.31 -12.31 -0.45
C LEU A 160 -12.69 -11.28 0.62
N GLU A 161 -13.92 -11.36 1.13
CA GLU A 161 -14.41 -10.52 2.21
C GLU A 161 -14.70 -11.37 3.44
N ASN A 162 -14.07 -11.02 4.55
CA ASN A 162 -14.39 -11.54 5.87
C ASN A 162 -15.49 -10.67 6.47
N LYS A 163 -16.70 -11.22 6.57
CA LYS A 163 -17.81 -10.63 7.34
C LYS A 163 -17.91 -11.34 8.70
N ARG A 164 -18.61 -10.72 9.64
CA ARG A 164 -18.75 -11.20 11.02
C ARG A 164 -19.23 -12.66 11.09
N ASP A 165 -20.18 -13.03 10.21
CA ASP A 165 -20.85 -14.34 10.24
C ASP A 165 -20.68 -15.15 8.94
N ALA A 166 -19.86 -14.66 8.00
CA ALA A 166 -19.65 -15.32 6.72
C ALA A 166 -18.33 -14.92 6.06
N ARG A 167 -17.79 -15.81 5.23
CA ARG A 167 -16.74 -15.50 4.26
C ARG A 167 -17.33 -15.53 2.87
N ARG A 168 -17.10 -14.46 2.10
CA ARG A 168 -17.50 -14.38 0.71
C ARG A 168 -16.27 -14.42 -0.17
N VAL A 169 -16.25 -15.33 -1.13
CA VAL A 169 -15.24 -15.43 -2.18
C VAL A 169 -15.92 -15.15 -3.51
N ILE A 170 -15.39 -14.19 -4.24
CA ILE A 170 -15.89 -13.79 -5.55
C ILE A 170 -14.72 -13.85 -6.51
N THR A 171 -14.91 -14.52 -7.63
CA THR A 171 -13.94 -14.51 -8.73
C THR A 171 -14.66 -14.12 -10.02
N SER A 172 -14.02 -13.23 -10.77
CA SER A 172 -14.49 -12.76 -12.08
C SER A 172 -13.39 -12.97 -13.11
N ALA A 173 -13.77 -13.49 -14.28
CA ALA A 173 -12.90 -13.75 -15.41
C ALA A 173 -13.67 -13.52 -16.72
N GLY A 174 -13.59 -12.29 -17.26
CA GLY A 174 -14.42 -11.88 -18.38
C GLY A 174 -15.91 -11.95 -18.00
N GLU A 175 -16.71 -12.69 -18.76
CA GLU A 175 -18.14 -12.85 -18.50
C GLU A 175 -18.46 -13.91 -17.42
N LYS A 176 -17.46 -14.64 -16.92
CA LYS A 176 -17.68 -15.71 -15.94
C LYS A 176 -17.48 -15.20 -14.53
N THR A 177 -18.49 -15.44 -13.68
CA THR A 177 -18.44 -15.09 -12.25
C THR A 177 -18.77 -16.31 -11.40
N ILE A 178 -18.00 -16.51 -10.34
CA ILE A 178 -18.33 -17.47 -9.29
C ILE A 178 -18.39 -16.71 -7.97
N LEU A 179 -19.52 -16.87 -7.28
CA LEU A 179 -19.74 -16.36 -5.94
C LEU A 179 -19.93 -17.55 -5.01
N MET A 180 -19.12 -17.60 -3.96
CA MET A 180 -19.23 -18.58 -2.89
C MET A 180 -19.38 -17.85 -1.57
N GLU A 181 -20.41 -18.18 -0.81
CA GLU A 181 -20.63 -17.67 0.54
C GLU A 181 -20.60 -18.83 1.52
N MET A 182 -19.68 -18.76 2.49
CA MET A 182 -19.50 -19.76 3.53
C MET A 182 -19.97 -19.14 4.85
N LYS A 183 -21.01 -19.70 5.46
CA LYS A 183 -21.54 -19.28 6.77
C LYS A 183 -20.88 -20.10 7.88
N PHE A 184 -20.66 -19.47 9.03
CA PHE A 184 -20.06 -20.10 10.22
C PHE A 184 -21.06 -20.13 11.38
#